data_AF-A0A8I0FZF9-F1
#
_entry.id   AF-A0A8I0FZF9-F1
#
_cell.length_a   1.000
_cell.length_b   1.000
_cell.length_c   1.000
_cell.angle_alpha   90.00
_cell.angle_beta   90.00
_cell.angle_gamma   90.00
#
_symmetry.space_group_name_H-M   'P 1'
#
loop_
_entity.id
_entity.type
_entity.pdbx_description
1 polymer ?
#
loop_
_entity_poly.entity_id
_entity_poly.type
_entity_poly.pdbx_seq_one_letter_code
_entity_poly.pdbx_strand_id
1 'polypeptide(L)'
;MKAPLGTATRSDQWLVIVLSAIVSVATVVTAARRVVEILPNQDVPVEVQFDPTTQPITIEGVGTVSAEIDRATVTVPDLPIVSWLAALAGVIVPALAIVAIMVCVAWLCRHLMTGEFFSRTNTRLLTSISMLILVGWVADLVGRTFAGNSALARLAEDGEGFALSTTLPLQYLFVAIVVGCIAAAFHAGERMQRDAEGLV
;
A
#
# COMPACT_ATOMS: atom_id res chain seq x y z
N MET A 1 8.11 43.18 -10.86
CA MET A 1 8.29 41.92 -11.62
C MET A 1 7.79 40.77 -10.75
N LYS A 2 6.65 40.17 -11.09
CA LYS A 2 6.12 38.99 -10.37
C LYS A 2 6.96 37.79 -10.77
N ALA A 3 7.46 37.02 -9.79
CA ALA A 3 8.15 35.77 -10.04
C ALA A 3 7.27 34.86 -10.93
N PRO A 4 7.82 34.22 -11.97
CA PRO A 4 7.06 33.26 -12.75
C PRO A 4 6.62 32.11 -11.84
N LEU A 5 5.36 31.71 -11.97
CA LEU A 5 4.77 30.59 -11.24
C LEU A 5 5.65 29.32 -11.38
N GLY A 6 6.19 28.86 -10.26
CA GLY A 6 6.45 27.45 -9.96
C GLY A 6 7.55 26.74 -10.76
N THR A 7 8.82 27.12 -10.60
CA THR A 7 9.90 26.16 -10.83
C THR A 7 10.07 25.33 -9.56
N ALA A 8 9.81 24.03 -9.62
CA ALA A 8 10.22 23.11 -8.56
C ALA A 8 11.72 23.34 -8.35
N THR A 9 12.10 23.84 -7.18
CA THR A 9 13.51 24.16 -6.91
C THR A 9 14.26 22.84 -6.80
N ARG A 10 15.52 22.78 -7.23
CA ARG A 10 16.34 21.55 -7.14
C ARG A 10 16.33 20.91 -5.74
N SER A 11 16.14 21.72 -4.69
CA SER A 11 15.96 21.27 -3.30
C SER A 11 14.73 20.40 -3.10
N ASP A 12 13.60 20.73 -3.74
CA ASP A 12 12.34 20.00 -3.65
C ASP A 12 12.46 18.61 -4.29
N GLN A 13 13.09 18.54 -5.46
CA GLN A 13 13.34 17.27 -6.16
C GLN A 13 14.28 16.35 -5.36
N TRP A 14 15.33 16.91 -4.74
CA TRP A 14 16.22 16.15 -3.86
C TRP A 14 15.52 15.67 -2.60
N LEU A 15 14.65 16.49 -2.02
CA LEU A 15 13.84 16.10 -0.87
C LEU A 15 12.97 14.88 -1.21
N VAL A 16 12.28 14.90 -2.36
CA VAL A 16 11.47 13.76 -2.81
C VAL A 16 12.32 12.50 -2.97
N ILE A 17 13.50 12.59 -3.60
CA ILE A 17 14.40 11.44 -3.77
C ILE A 17 14.84 10.85 -2.42
N VAL A 18 15.23 11.72 -1.47
CA VAL A 18 15.66 11.28 -0.13
C VAL A 18 14.50 10.66 0.63
N LEU A 19 13.31 11.27 0.57
CA LEU A 19 12.11 10.75 1.19
C LEU A 19 11.73 9.38 0.61
N SER A 20 11.78 9.21 -0.72
CA SER A 20 11.55 7.93 -1.39
C SER A 20 12.53 6.85 -0.92
N ALA A 21 13.80 7.20 -0.72
CA ALA A 21 14.79 6.27 -0.20
C ALA A 21 14.48 5.86 1.26
N ILE A 22 14.16 6.82 2.13
CA ILE A 22 13.78 6.56 3.52
C ILE A 22 12.55 5.65 3.60
N VAL A 23 11.50 5.98 2.85
CA VAL A 23 10.26 5.18 2.82
C VAL A 23 10.56 3.77 2.33
N SER A 24 11.36 3.60 1.28
CA SER A 24 11.73 2.27 0.77
C SER A 24 12.45 1.44 1.82
N VAL A 25 13.43 2.01 2.52
CA VAL A 25 14.18 1.32 3.58
C VAL A 25 13.26 0.95 4.74
N ALA A 26 12.42 1.88 5.19
CA ALA A 26 11.47 1.64 6.27
C ALA A 26 10.51 0.50 5.89
N THR A 27 9.96 0.50 4.69
CA THR A 27 9.07 -0.56 4.18
C THR A 27 9.77 -1.92 4.11
N VAL A 28 11.02 -1.98 3.66
CA VAL A 28 11.78 -3.24 3.63
C VAL A 28 12.00 -3.77 5.04
N VAL A 29 12.35 -2.90 6.00
CA VAL A 29 12.56 -3.30 7.39
C VAL A 29 11.27 -3.81 8.04
N THR A 30 10.14 -3.12 7.85
CA THR A 30 8.85 -3.55 8.41
C THR A 30 8.37 -4.85 7.79
N ALA A 31 8.49 -4.99 6.46
CA ALA A 31 8.15 -6.22 5.76
C ALA A 31 9.04 -7.38 6.19
N ALA A 32 10.35 -7.17 6.34
CA ALA A 32 11.28 -8.21 6.77
C ALA A 32 10.96 -8.71 8.18
N ARG A 33 10.66 -7.81 9.14
CA ARG A 33 10.22 -8.19 10.48
C ARG A 33 8.95 -9.04 10.43
N ARG A 34 7.97 -8.61 9.64
CA ARG A 34 6.71 -9.31 9.50
C ARG A 34 6.85 -10.69 8.85
N VAL A 35 7.72 -10.80 7.84
CA VAL A 35 8.05 -12.09 7.23
C VAL A 35 8.73 -13.00 8.24
N VAL A 36 9.67 -12.51 9.05
CA VAL A 36 10.34 -13.31 10.09
C VAL A 36 9.37 -13.81 11.17
N GLU A 37 8.30 -13.06 11.47
CA GLU A 37 7.23 -13.51 12.37
C GLU A 37 6.35 -14.61 11.76
N ILE A 38 6.05 -14.52 10.46
CA ILE A 38 5.12 -15.45 9.77
C ILE A 38 5.84 -16.72 9.29
N LEU A 39 7.13 -16.63 8.94
CA LEU A 39 7.91 -17.71 8.34
C LEU A 39 7.99 -18.99 9.19
N PRO A 40 8.15 -18.93 10.54
CA PRO A 40 8.16 -20.11 11.38
C PRO A 40 6.81 -20.85 11.41
N ASN A 41 5.72 -20.18 10.99
CA ASN A 41 4.34 -20.67 11.08
C ASN A 41 3.98 -21.24 12.46
N GLN A 42 4.51 -20.62 13.51
CA GLN A 42 4.23 -20.92 14.91
C GLN A 42 3.83 -19.61 15.57
N ASP A 43 2.69 -19.61 16.26
CA ASP A 43 2.14 -18.43 16.94
C ASP A 43 2.03 -17.21 16.01
N VAL A 44 1.37 -17.40 14.86
CA VAL A 44 1.27 -16.34 13.86
C VAL A 44 0.28 -15.28 14.33
N PRO A 45 0.71 -14.02 14.53
CA PRO A 45 -0.20 -12.92 14.88
C PRO A 45 -1.02 -12.53 13.65
N VAL A 46 -2.32 -12.77 13.67
CA VAL A 46 -3.24 -12.43 12.58
C VAL A 46 -4.21 -11.34 13.04
N GLU A 47 -4.28 -10.25 12.28
CA GLU A 47 -5.29 -9.22 12.49
C GLU A 47 -6.64 -9.73 11.98
N VAL A 48 -7.63 -9.73 12.87
CA VAL A 48 -9.01 -10.14 12.59
C VAL A 48 -9.93 -8.95 12.82
N GLN A 49 -10.86 -8.74 11.89
CA GLN A 49 -11.91 -7.73 12.01
C GLN A 49 -13.21 -8.42 12.45
N PHE A 50 -13.92 -7.78 13.37
CA PHE A 50 -15.19 -8.24 13.92
C PHE A 50 -16.27 -7.23 13.61
N ASP A 51 -17.53 -7.66 13.68
CA ASP A 51 -18.64 -6.71 13.77
C ASP A 51 -18.51 -5.92 15.08
N PRO A 52 -18.68 -4.58 15.05
CA PRO A 52 -18.48 -3.74 16.22
C PRO A 52 -19.33 -4.22 17.38
N THR A 53 -18.67 -4.78 18.38
CA THR A 53 -19.34 -5.33 19.56
C THR A 53 -18.80 -4.63 20.79
N THR A 54 -19.71 -4.08 21.58
CA THR A 54 -19.35 -3.46 22.85
C THR A 54 -19.17 -4.55 23.91
N GLN A 55 -17.97 -4.67 24.46
CA GLN A 55 -17.68 -5.58 25.57
C GLN A 55 -17.00 -4.83 26.74
N PRO A 56 -17.30 -5.23 27.99
CA PRO A 56 -16.58 -4.72 29.14
C PRO A 56 -15.15 -5.27 29.13
N ILE A 57 -14.16 -4.40 28.97
CA ILE A 57 -12.74 -4.75 29.11
C ILE A 57 -12.21 -4.20 30.42
N THR A 58 -11.43 -5.01 31.13
CA THR A 58 -10.74 -4.58 32.35
C THR A 58 -9.34 -4.10 31.95
N ILE A 59 -9.11 -2.80 32.11
CA ILE A 59 -7.80 -2.19 31.86
C ILE A 59 -7.11 -2.01 33.22
N GLU A 60 -5.91 -2.57 33.34
CA GLU A 60 -5.07 -2.43 34.54
C GLU A 60 -4.86 -0.94 34.85
N GLY A 61 -5.15 -0.53 36.09
CA GLY A 61 -5.02 0.86 36.55
C GLY A 61 -6.19 1.80 36.22
N VAL A 62 -7.18 1.37 35.44
CA VAL A 62 -8.35 2.20 35.07
C VAL A 62 -9.67 1.59 35.58
N GLY A 63 -9.78 0.27 35.56
CA GLY A 63 -11.01 -0.46 35.91
C GLY A 63 -11.73 -1.01 34.69
N THR A 64 -12.99 -1.44 34.86
CA THR A 64 -13.79 -1.99 33.77
C THR A 64 -14.42 -0.87 32.96
N VAL A 65 -14.10 -0.79 31.67
CA VAL A 65 -14.62 0.21 30.74
C VAL A 65 -15.32 -0.53 29.59
N SER A 66 -16.45 0.04 29.15
CA SER A 66 -17.17 -0.45 27.98
C SER A 66 -16.38 -0.05 26.74
N ALA A 67 -15.77 -1.02 26.05
CA ALA A 67 -15.01 -0.77 24.83
C ALA A 67 -15.71 -1.41 23.64
N GLU A 68 -15.68 -0.70 22.52
CA GLU A 68 -16.07 -1.25 21.22
C GLU A 68 -14.87 -1.99 20.64
N ILE A 69 -15.07 -3.26 20.29
CA ILE A 69 -14.05 -4.09 19.65
C ILE A 69 -14.48 -4.30 18.19
N ASP A 70 -13.73 -3.70 17.28
CA ASP A 70 -13.86 -3.86 15.83
C ASP A 70 -12.65 -4.60 15.23
N ARG A 71 -11.49 -4.56 15.90
CA ARG A 71 -10.26 -5.28 15.54
C ARG A 71 -9.56 -5.90 16.74
N ALA A 72 -9.03 -7.09 16.52
CA ALA A 72 -8.04 -7.69 17.42
C ALA A 72 -6.95 -8.41 16.64
N THR A 73 -5.75 -8.48 17.23
CA THR A 73 -4.71 -9.42 16.75
C THR A 73 -4.83 -10.69 17.55
N VAL A 74 -5.07 -11.81 16.86
CA VAL A 74 -5.17 -13.13 17.48
C VAL A 74 -3.98 -13.97 17.05
N THR A 75 -3.38 -14.65 18.01
CA THR A 75 -2.27 -15.57 17.78
C THR A 75 -2.82 -16.96 17.53
N VAL A 76 -2.51 -17.54 16.37
CA VAL A 76 -2.97 -18.89 15.99
C VAL A 76 -1.77 -19.84 15.93
N PRO A 77 -1.87 -21.09 16.43
CA PRO A 77 -0.75 -22.02 16.50
C PRO A 77 -0.14 -22.33 15.13
N ASP A 78 -0.98 -22.56 14.13
CA ASP A 78 -0.60 -22.83 12.76
C ASP A 78 -1.65 -22.31 11.77
N LEU A 79 -1.19 -21.73 10.65
CA LEU A 79 -2.05 -21.40 9.52
C LEU A 79 -2.04 -22.54 8.49
N PRO A 80 -3.20 -22.87 7.88
CA PRO A 80 -3.24 -23.72 6.69
C PRO A 80 -2.32 -23.17 5.59
N ILE A 81 -1.67 -24.06 4.83
CA ILE A 81 -0.63 -23.70 3.83
C ILE A 81 -1.11 -22.60 2.86
N VAL A 82 -2.35 -22.70 2.37
CA VAL A 82 -2.92 -21.71 1.43
C VAL A 82 -3.02 -20.32 2.07
N SER A 83 -3.50 -20.26 3.31
CA SER A 83 -3.61 -19.00 4.06
C SER A 83 -2.27 -18.45 4.52
N TRP A 84 -1.33 -19.33 4.85
CA TRP A 84 0.05 -18.94 5.14
C TRP A 84 0.72 -18.31 3.91
N LEU A 85 0.59 -18.92 2.74
CA LEU A 85 1.08 -18.34 1.48
C LEU A 85 0.38 -17.03 1.13
N ALA A 86 -0.93 -16.94 1.33
CA ALA A 86 -1.69 -15.70 1.11
C ALA A 86 -1.25 -14.59 2.06
N ALA A 87 -1.02 -14.91 3.35
CA ALA A 87 -0.49 -13.97 4.33
C ALA A 87 0.91 -13.48 3.94
N LEU A 88 1.78 -14.38 3.51
CA LEU A 88 3.12 -14.04 3.06
C LEU A 88 3.09 -13.16 1.80
N ALA A 89 2.25 -13.51 0.82
CA ALA A 89 2.04 -12.70 -0.38
C ALA A 89 1.47 -11.31 -0.05
N GLY A 90 0.56 -11.24 0.92
CA GLY A 90 -0.02 -9.99 1.44
C GLY A 90 0.98 -9.07 2.14
N VAL A 91 2.15 -9.57 2.53
CA VAL A 91 3.24 -8.73 3.08
C VAL A 91 4.27 -8.40 2.00
N ILE A 92 4.69 -9.40 1.22
CA ILE A 92 5.77 -9.25 0.25
C ILE A 92 5.34 -8.41 -0.95
N VAL A 93 4.18 -8.69 -1.54
CA VAL A 93 3.74 -8.02 -2.78
C VAL A 93 3.51 -6.52 -2.54
N PRO A 94 2.81 -6.08 -1.47
CA PRO A 94 2.66 -4.65 -1.21
C PRO A 94 3.98 -3.95 -0.87
N ALA A 95 4.89 -4.62 -0.14
CA ALA A 95 6.21 -4.07 0.15
C ALA A 95 7.03 -3.83 -1.12
N LEU A 96 7.05 -4.81 -2.03
CA LEU A 96 7.70 -4.68 -3.33
C LEU A 96 7.04 -3.59 -4.19
N ALA A 97 5.71 -3.49 -4.16
CA ALA A 97 4.98 -2.45 -4.87
C ALA A 97 5.38 -1.05 -4.37
N ILE A 98 5.44 -0.83 -3.06
CA ILE A 98 5.86 0.45 -2.47
C ILE A 98 7.29 0.80 -2.89
N VAL A 99 8.24 -0.15 -2.78
CA VAL A 99 9.63 0.09 -3.20
C VAL A 99 9.71 0.42 -4.70
N ALA A 100 8.99 -0.31 -5.54
CA ALA A 100 8.94 -0.05 -6.98
C ALA A 100 8.34 1.33 -7.30
N ILE A 101 7.28 1.74 -6.58
CA ILE A 101 6.69 3.09 -6.70
C ILE A 101 7.74 4.14 -6.34
N MET A 102 8.44 3.98 -5.21
CA MET A 102 9.46 4.93 -4.76
C MET A 102 10.62 5.06 -5.76
N VAL A 103 11.04 3.94 -6.36
CA VAL A 103 12.05 3.94 -7.43
C VAL A 103 11.52 4.69 -8.67
N CYS A 104 10.28 4.44 -9.09
CA CYS A 104 9.68 5.12 -10.22
C CYS A 104 9.56 6.64 -9.99
N VAL A 105 9.17 7.04 -8.78
CA VAL A 105 9.07 8.47 -8.38
C VAL A 105 10.45 9.11 -8.38
N ALA A 106 11.45 8.49 -7.76
CA ALA A 106 12.82 9.02 -7.75
C ALA A 106 13.41 9.14 -9.17
N TRP A 107 13.09 8.18 -10.05
CA TRP A 107 13.52 8.22 -11.44
C TRP A 107 12.80 9.32 -12.24
N LEU A 108 11.49 9.48 -12.04
CA LEU A 108 10.71 10.57 -12.63
C LEU A 108 11.29 11.93 -12.20
N CYS A 109 11.57 12.12 -10.91
CA CYS A 109 12.20 13.35 -10.41
C CYS A 109 13.56 13.62 -11.08
N ARG A 110 14.37 12.59 -11.31
CA ARG A 110 15.65 12.73 -12.04
C ARG A 110 15.48 13.17 -13.48
N HIS A 111 14.49 12.66 -14.23
CA HIS A 111 14.21 13.13 -15.59
C HIS A 111 13.68 14.57 -15.61
N LEU A 112 12.87 14.95 -14.63
CA LEU A 112 12.40 16.33 -14.50
C LEU A 112 13.56 17.29 -14.18
N MET A 113 14.60 16.84 -13.49
CA MET A 113 15.83 17.61 -13.25
C MET A 113 16.66 17.85 -14.52
N THR A 114 16.63 16.93 -15.48
CA THR A 114 17.35 17.05 -16.75
C THR A 114 16.58 17.88 -17.79
N GLY A 115 15.36 18.32 -17.48
CA GLY A 115 14.53 19.15 -18.36
C GLY A 115 13.63 18.38 -19.33
N GLU A 116 13.57 17.05 -19.20
CA GLU A 116 12.74 16.19 -20.04
C GLU A 116 11.39 15.96 -19.36
N PHE A 117 10.42 16.86 -19.60
CA PHE A 117 9.11 16.80 -18.95
C PHE A 117 8.16 15.80 -19.61
N PHE A 118 8.05 15.80 -20.94
CA PHE A 118 7.09 14.98 -21.70
C PHE A 118 7.79 13.92 -22.56
N SER A 119 8.37 12.92 -21.91
CA SER A 119 8.95 11.75 -22.59
C SER A 119 8.06 10.52 -22.44
N ARG A 120 8.12 9.60 -23.42
CA ARG A 120 7.47 8.27 -23.36
C ARG A 120 7.80 7.53 -22.06
N THR A 121 9.02 7.73 -21.57
CA THR A 121 9.51 7.11 -20.34
C THR A 121 8.75 7.64 -19.13
N ASN A 122 8.57 8.95 -19.00
CA ASN A 122 7.86 9.55 -17.87
C ASN A 122 6.39 9.11 -17.83
N THR A 123 5.72 9.08 -18.99
CA THR A 123 4.34 8.57 -19.07
C THR A 123 4.26 7.11 -18.64
N ARG A 124 5.19 6.26 -19.09
CA ARG A 124 5.26 4.85 -18.67
C ARG A 124 5.51 4.71 -17.17
N LEU A 125 6.37 5.54 -16.58
CA LEU A 125 6.61 5.54 -15.13
C LEU A 125 5.34 5.88 -14.35
N LEU A 126 4.61 6.92 -14.75
CA LEU A 126 3.34 7.31 -14.14
C LEU A 126 2.26 6.22 -14.24
N THR A 127 2.12 5.58 -15.40
CA THR A 127 1.20 4.45 -15.58
C THR A 127 1.60 3.26 -14.70
N SER A 128 2.90 2.94 -14.65
CA SER A 128 3.41 1.87 -13.78
C SER A 128 3.15 2.17 -12.30
N ILE A 129 3.32 3.41 -11.84
CA ILE A 129 3.01 3.79 -10.45
C ILE A 129 1.53 3.52 -10.14
N SER A 130 0.61 3.95 -11.01
CA SER A 130 -0.84 3.70 -10.83
C SER A 130 -1.15 2.21 -10.74
N MET A 131 -0.58 1.39 -11.63
CA MET A 131 -0.73 -0.07 -11.59
C MET A 131 -0.14 -0.70 -10.33
N LEU A 132 1.05 -0.26 -9.90
CA LEU A 132 1.70 -0.77 -8.68
C LEU A 132 0.87 -0.47 -7.43
N ILE A 133 0.25 0.71 -7.34
CA ILE A 133 -0.64 1.05 -6.23
C ILE A 133 -1.82 0.08 -6.19
N LEU A 134 -2.47 -0.19 -7.34
CA LEU A 134 -3.58 -1.12 -7.41
C LEU A 134 -3.18 -2.54 -7.03
N VAL A 135 -2.07 -3.04 -7.58
CA VAL A 135 -1.58 -4.41 -7.30
C VAL A 135 -1.21 -4.57 -5.83
N GLY A 136 -0.49 -3.59 -5.26
CA GLY A 136 -0.15 -3.60 -3.84
C GLY A 136 -1.39 -3.58 -2.94
N TRP A 137 -2.39 -2.77 -3.28
CA TRP A 137 -3.64 -2.70 -2.52
C TRP A 137 -4.43 -4.01 -2.58
N VAL A 138 -4.61 -4.60 -3.77
CA VAL A 138 -5.34 -5.87 -3.94
C VAL A 138 -4.63 -7.00 -3.21
N ALA A 139 -3.30 -7.07 -3.27
CA ALA A 139 -2.54 -8.11 -2.58
C ALA A 139 -2.64 -8.00 -1.05
N ASP A 140 -2.58 -6.79 -0.49
CA ASP A 140 -2.78 -6.56 0.95
C ASP A 140 -4.20 -6.97 1.39
N LEU A 141 -5.23 -6.56 0.62
CA LEU A 141 -6.62 -6.92 0.88
C LEU A 141 -6.80 -8.44 0.91
N VAL A 142 -6.37 -9.13 -0.15
CA VAL A 142 -6.48 -10.59 -0.26
C VAL A 142 -5.72 -11.26 0.89
N GLY A 143 -4.47 -10.85 1.17
CA GLY A 143 -3.67 -11.45 2.23
C GLY A 143 -4.33 -11.33 3.60
N ARG A 144 -4.85 -10.15 3.95
CA ARG A 144 -5.56 -9.92 5.22
C ARG A 144 -6.85 -10.71 5.32
N THR A 145 -7.68 -10.72 4.27
CA THR A 145 -8.95 -11.46 4.27
C THR A 145 -8.72 -12.95 4.41
N PHE A 146 -7.77 -13.53 3.67
CA PHE A 146 -7.47 -14.96 3.76
C PHE A 146 -6.85 -15.35 5.10
N ALA A 147 -5.90 -14.57 5.61
CA ALA A 147 -5.28 -14.81 6.91
C ALA A 147 -6.35 -14.75 8.02
N GLY A 148 -7.12 -13.66 8.07
CA GLY A 148 -8.17 -13.45 9.07
C GLY A 148 -9.24 -14.54 9.05
N ASN A 149 -9.77 -14.88 7.87
CA ASN A 149 -10.77 -15.93 7.73
C ASN A 149 -10.26 -17.29 8.20
N SER A 150 -8.99 -17.63 7.90
CA SER A 150 -8.42 -18.91 8.32
C SER A 150 -8.07 -18.96 9.81
N ALA A 151 -7.68 -17.83 10.39
CA ALA A 151 -7.46 -17.71 11.83
C ALA A 151 -8.78 -17.94 12.59
N LEU A 152 -9.85 -17.29 12.15
CA LEU A 152 -11.19 -17.49 12.71
C LEU A 152 -11.70 -18.92 12.53
N ALA A 153 -11.51 -19.52 11.35
CA ALA A 153 -11.93 -20.90 11.08
C ALA A 153 -11.23 -21.93 11.99
N ARG A 154 -10.07 -21.61 12.56
CA ARG A 154 -9.38 -22.46 13.54
C ARG A 154 -9.83 -22.23 14.98
N LEU A 155 -10.40 -21.08 15.28
CA LEU A 155 -10.85 -20.69 16.62
C LEU A 155 -12.35 -20.94 16.83
N ALA A 156 -13.13 -21.06 15.76
CA ALA A 156 -14.56 -21.36 15.83
C ALA A 156 -14.78 -22.84 16.16
N GLU A 157 -15.43 -23.12 17.29
CA GLU A 157 -15.76 -24.50 17.71
C GLU A 157 -16.96 -25.09 16.96
N ASP A 158 -17.90 -24.29 16.44
CA ASP A 158 -19.02 -24.80 15.65
C ASP A 158 -19.69 -23.67 14.83
N GLY A 159 -19.67 -23.76 13.50
CA GLY A 159 -20.71 -23.33 12.55
C GLY A 159 -21.27 -21.89 12.55
N GLU A 160 -20.94 -21.02 13.50
CA GLU A 160 -21.43 -19.64 13.52
C GLU A 160 -20.69 -18.84 12.45
N GLY A 161 -21.40 -18.53 11.37
CA GLY A 161 -20.89 -17.76 10.26
C GLY A 161 -20.54 -16.35 10.71
N PHE A 162 -19.26 -16.12 10.98
CA PHE A 162 -18.76 -14.78 11.25
C PHE A 162 -19.01 -13.90 10.03
N ALA A 163 -19.73 -12.80 10.25
CA ALA A 163 -19.97 -11.80 9.24
C ALA A 163 -18.62 -11.16 8.88
N LEU A 164 -18.31 -11.25 7.58
CA LEU A 164 -17.11 -10.69 6.97
C LEU A 164 -17.18 -9.16 7.03
N SER A 165 -16.82 -8.56 8.16
CA SER A 165 -16.54 -7.13 8.20
C SER A 165 -15.14 -6.90 7.66
N THR A 166 -14.99 -6.91 6.34
CA THR A 166 -13.76 -6.42 5.69
C THR A 166 -13.95 -4.96 5.35
N THR A 167 -13.29 -4.10 6.11
CA THR A 167 -13.22 -2.69 5.76
C THR A 167 -12.38 -2.55 4.49
N LEU A 168 -12.99 -2.04 3.40
CA LEU A 168 -12.30 -1.73 2.16
C LEU A 168 -11.70 -0.31 2.25
N PRO A 169 -10.36 -0.16 2.37
CA PRO A 169 -9.75 1.16 2.42
C PRO A 169 -9.74 1.77 1.02
N LEU A 170 -10.87 2.37 0.61
CA LEU A 170 -11.06 2.99 -0.71
C LEU A 170 -10.06 4.11 -1.02
N GLN A 171 -9.40 4.67 0.00
CA GLN A 171 -8.35 5.68 -0.15
C GLN A 171 -7.26 5.27 -1.15
N TYR A 172 -6.83 4.01 -1.16
CA TYR A 172 -5.79 3.54 -2.09
C TYR A 172 -6.28 3.51 -3.54
N LEU A 173 -7.54 3.11 -3.75
CA LEU A 173 -8.20 3.15 -5.06
C LEU A 173 -8.30 4.58 -5.58
N PHE A 174 -8.72 5.53 -4.72
CA PHE A 174 -8.77 6.95 -5.09
C PHE A 174 -7.40 7.48 -5.51
N VAL A 175 -6.34 7.19 -4.75
CA VAL A 175 -4.99 7.62 -5.10
C VAL A 175 -4.55 7.01 -6.44
N ALA A 176 -4.80 5.72 -6.67
CA ALA A 176 -4.47 5.06 -7.93
C ALA A 176 -5.16 5.71 -9.14
N ILE A 177 -6.44 6.04 -9.01
CA ILE A 177 -7.23 6.71 -10.06
C ILE A 177 -6.68 8.11 -10.32
N VAL A 178 -6.40 8.89 -9.27
CA VAL A 178 -5.83 10.24 -9.41
C VAL A 178 -4.49 10.19 -10.15
N VAL A 179 -3.59 9.28 -9.76
CA VAL A 179 -2.30 9.11 -10.44
C VAL A 179 -2.50 8.65 -11.89
N GLY A 180 -3.47 7.77 -12.15
CA GLY A 180 -3.85 7.35 -13.50
C GLY A 180 -4.35 8.52 -14.38
N CYS A 181 -5.15 9.42 -13.81
CA CYS A 181 -5.59 10.64 -14.49
C CYS A 181 -4.40 11.56 -14.83
N ILE A 182 -3.44 11.71 -13.91
CA ILE A 182 -2.22 12.48 -14.18
C ILE A 182 -1.43 11.80 -15.32
N ALA A 183 -1.30 10.47 -15.31
CA ALA A 183 -0.63 9.74 -16.38
C ALA A 183 -1.30 9.99 -17.75
N ALA A 184 -2.64 9.99 -17.80
CA ALA A 184 -3.40 10.28 -19.01
C ALA A 184 -3.17 11.73 -19.50
N ALA A 185 -3.11 12.71 -18.58
CA ALA A 185 -2.80 14.10 -18.91
C ALA A 185 -1.38 14.25 -19.51
N PHE A 186 -0.39 13.54 -18.94
CA PHE A 186 0.98 13.51 -19.49
C PHE A 186 1.01 12.89 -20.89
N HIS A 187 0.23 11.85 -21.14
CA HIS A 187 0.12 11.23 -22.47
C HIS A 187 -0.49 12.20 -23.50
N ALA A 188 -1.51 12.97 -23.12
CA ALA A 188 -2.09 14.00 -23.96
C ALA A 188 -1.09 15.12 -24.27
N GLY A 189 -0.34 15.59 -23.27
CA GLY A 189 0.71 16.60 -23.44
C GLY A 189 1.85 16.12 -24.35
N GLU A 190 2.27 14.87 -24.20
CA GLU A 190 3.27 14.25 -25.07
C GLU A 190 2.83 14.23 -26.55
N ARG A 191 1.56 13.90 -26.81
CA ARG A 191 1.01 13.91 -28.18
C ARG A 191 1.06 15.32 -28.77
N MET A 192 0.64 16.33 -28.01
CA MET A 192 0.67 17.73 -28.45
C MET A 192 2.08 18.22 -28.76
N GLN A 193 3.08 17.84 -27.96
CA GLN A 193 4.48 18.21 -28.22
C GLN A 193 4.99 17.60 -29.53
N ARG A 194 4.71 16.32 -29.80
CA ARG A 194 5.12 15.69 -31.07
C ARG A 194 4.45 16.31 -32.29
N ASP A 195 3.16 16.65 -32.17
CA ASP A 195 2.41 17.28 -33.26
C ASP A 195 2.98 18.69 -33.57
N ALA A 196 3.48 19.40 -32.56
CA ALA A 196 4.15 20.70 -32.74
C ALA A 196 5.55 20.59 -33.37
N GLU A 197 6.34 19.60 -32.96
CA GLU A 197 7.68 19.35 -33.53
C GLU A 197 7.61 18.89 -34.99
N GLY A 198 6.52 18.23 -35.41
CA GLY A 198 6.30 17.80 -36.80
C GLY A 198 5.86 18.90 -37.78
N LEU A 199 5.62 20.12 -37.30
CA LEU A 199 5.21 21.28 -38.11
C LEU A 199 6.36 22.23 -38.48
N VAL A 200 7.58 21.96 -37.99
CA VAL A 200 8.79 22.78 -38.20
C VAL A 200 9.71 22.16 -39.25
#